data_AF-A0A2D8TED8-F1
#
_entry.id   AF-A0A2D8TED8-F1
#
_cell.length_a   1.000
_cell.length_b   1.000
_cell.length_c   1.000
_cell.angle_alpha   90.00
_cell.angle_beta   90.00
_cell.angle_gamma   90.00
#
_symmetry.space_group_name_H-M   'P 1'
#
loop_
_entity.id
_entity.type
_entity.pdbx_description
1 polymer ?
#
loop_
_entity_poly.entity_id
_entity_poly.type
_entity_poly.pdbx_seq_one_letter_code
_entity_poly.pdbx_strand_id
1 'polypeptide(L)'
;AWRIYQLVSGVPVDRPPFPCTREEKPPVPTVALWSRRDGVILPECARGRAGERDKAIEVDCTHMGFAASPEGITAVSRALEAMRG
;
A
#
# COMPACT_ATOMS: atom_id res chain seq x y z
N ALA A 1 11.36 -10.40 8.94
CA ALA A 1 11.55 -9.84 7.58
C ALA A 1 12.48 -8.61 7.55
N TRP A 2 12.23 -7.55 8.32
CA TRP A 2 12.94 -6.26 8.17
C TRP A 2 14.48 -6.31 8.28
N ARG A 3 15.07 -7.18 9.12
CA ARG A 3 16.53 -7.34 9.23
C ARG A 3 17.17 -7.86 7.94
N ILE A 4 16.52 -8.80 7.26
CA ILE A 4 17.00 -9.36 5.97
C ILE A 4 16.90 -8.28 4.89
N TYR A 5 15.79 -7.53 4.86
CA TYR A 5 15.66 -6.38 3.95
C TYR A 5 16.83 -5.41 4.14
N GLN A 6 17.16 -5.01 5.37
CA GLN A 6 18.26 -4.08 5.63
C GLN A 6 19.63 -4.64 5.24
N LEU A 7 19.85 -5.94 5.45
CA LEU A 7 21.08 -6.61 5.00
C LEU A 7 21.24 -6.55 3.48
N VAL A 8 20.15 -6.78 2.74
CA VAL A 8 20.15 -6.81 1.27
C VAL A 8 20.16 -5.40 0.66
N SER A 9 19.37 -4.48 1.22
CA SER A 9 19.25 -3.11 0.70
C SER A 9 20.41 -2.21 1.10
N GLY A 10 21.14 -2.56 2.18
CA GLY A 10 22.18 -1.72 2.77
C GLY A 10 21.64 -0.45 3.46
N VAL A 11 20.31 -0.29 3.54
CA VAL A 11 19.67 0.92 4.07
C VAL A 11 18.68 0.55 5.19
N PRO A 12 18.79 1.18 6.38
CA PRO A 12 17.83 0.97 7.46
C PRO A 12 16.41 1.35 7.07
N VAL A 13 15.43 0.56 7.51
CA VAL A 13 14.01 0.78 7.17
C VAL A 13 13.45 2.09 7.70
N ASP A 14 14.07 2.66 8.73
CA ASP A 14 13.72 3.92 9.39
C ASP A 14 14.48 5.12 8.82
N ARG A 15 15.45 4.91 7.92
CA ARG A 15 16.27 5.96 7.32
C ARG A 15 16.35 5.79 5.80
N PRO A 16 15.28 6.13 5.07
CA PRO A 16 15.25 6.03 3.61
C PRO A 16 16.36 6.91 2.98
N PRO A 17 16.88 6.54 1.79
CA PRO A 17 17.99 7.25 1.15
C PRO A 17 17.56 8.55 0.45
N PHE A 18 16.33 9.00 0.68
CA PHE A 18 15.73 10.21 0.14
C PHE A 18 14.84 10.88 1.20
N PRO A 19 14.66 12.21 1.16
CA PRO A 19 13.73 12.90 2.05
C PRO A 19 12.29 12.43 1.75
N CYS A 20 11.61 11.88 2.75
CA CYS A 20 10.17 11.67 2.68
C CYS A 20 9.53 11.87 4.06
N THR A 21 8.39 12.56 4.07
CA THR A 21 7.47 12.54 5.19
C THR A 21 6.51 11.37 4.96
N ARG A 22 6.50 10.38 5.83
CA ARG A 22 5.73 9.14 5.61
C ARG A 22 4.23 9.38 5.56
N GLU A 23 3.80 10.39 6.30
CA GLU A 23 2.42 10.81 6.47
C GLU A 23 1.92 11.71 5.33
N GLU A 24 2.80 12.10 4.39
CA GLU A 24 2.44 12.95 3.25
C GLU A 24 2.34 12.11 1.98
N LYS A 25 1.14 12.09 1.37
CA LYS A 25 0.96 11.51 0.03
C LYS A 25 1.72 12.33 -1.03
N PRO A 26 2.17 11.69 -2.12
CA PRO A 26 2.71 12.43 -3.26
C PRO A 26 1.63 13.34 -3.89
N PRO A 27 2.03 14.37 -4.68
CA PRO A 27 1.12 15.35 -5.29
C PRO A 27 0.38 14.80 -6.52
N VAL A 28 -0.10 13.57 -6.44
CA VAL A 28 -0.84 12.85 -7.49
C VAL A 28 -1.95 12.02 -6.84
N PRO A 29 -3.01 11.64 -7.57
CA PRO A 29 -4.04 10.73 -7.03
C PRO A 29 -3.44 9.45 -6.43
N THR A 30 -3.90 9.04 -5.25
CA THR A 30 -3.41 7.89 -4.50
C THR A 30 -4.59 7.10 -3.95
N VAL A 31 -4.65 5.82 -4.32
CA VAL A 31 -5.66 4.87 -3.85
C VAL A 31 -4.97 3.77 -3.05
N ALA A 32 -5.38 3.57 -1.80
CA ALA A 32 -4.91 2.45 -1.01
C ALA A 32 -5.78 1.21 -1.29
N LEU A 33 -5.20 0.17 -1.90
CA LEU A 33 -5.78 -1.16 -1.91
C LEU A 33 -5.31 -1.89 -0.64
N TRP A 34 -6.24 -2.32 0.21
CA TRP A 34 -5.92 -2.92 1.51
C TRP A 34 -6.85 -4.10 1.82
N SER A 35 -6.45 -4.99 2.74
CA SER A 35 -7.27 -6.14 3.10
C SER A 35 -7.25 -6.44 4.59
N ARG A 36 -8.40 -6.85 5.14
CA ARG A 36 -8.45 -7.48 6.47
C ARG A 36 -7.77 -8.85 6.51
N ARG A 37 -7.63 -9.51 5.36
CA ARG A 37 -6.98 -10.83 5.24
C ARG A 37 -5.51 -10.76 4.85
N ASP A 38 -4.91 -9.57 4.79
CA ASP A 38 -3.52 -9.37 4.37
C ASP A 38 -2.56 -10.32 5.14
N GLY A 39 -2.67 -10.35 6.47
CA GLY A 39 -1.92 -11.27 7.32
C GLY A 39 -0.45 -10.88 7.56
N VAL A 40 0.03 -9.80 6.94
CA VAL A 40 1.38 -9.25 7.11
C VAL A 40 1.32 -7.82 7.66
N ILE A 41 0.44 -6.98 7.10
CA ILE A 41 0.27 -5.57 7.44
C ILE A 41 -1.10 -5.36 8.08
N LEU A 42 -1.13 -4.64 9.22
CA LEU A 42 -2.39 -4.30 9.87
C LEU A 42 -3.26 -3.41 8.97
N PRO A 43 -4.60 -3.59 8.96
CA PRO A 43 -5.51 -2.80 8.14
C PRO A 43 -5.34 -1.28 8.29
N GLU A 44 -5.08 -0.80 9.52
CA GLU A 44 -4.89 0.63 9.82
C GLU A 44 -3.64 1.17 9.16
N CYS A 45 -2.56 0.38 9.17
CA CYS A 45 -1.29 0.71 8.56
C CYS A 45 -1.34 0.61 7.02
N ALA A 46 -2.04 -0.40 6.49
CA ALA A 46 -2.14 -0.63 5.05
C ALA A 46 -3.01 0.43 4.37
N ARG A 47 -4.16 0.77 4.96
CA ARG A 47 -5.02 1.82 4.39
C ARG A 47 -4.45 3.20 4.66
N GLY A 48 -3.78 3.43 5.79
CA GLY A 48 -3.30 4.75 6.23
C GLY A 48 -4.35 5.57 6.99
N ARG A 49 -4.00 6.79 7.39
CA ARG A 49 -4.88 7.78 8.03
C ARG A 49 -5.59 8.67 7.00
N ALA A 50 -6.53 9.49 7.48
CA ALA A 50 -7.12 10.54 6.64
C ALA A 50 -6.03 11.53 6.20
N GLY A 51 -6.01 11.90 4.92
CA GLY A 51 -4.99 12.78 4.33
C GLY A 51 -3.78 12.05 3.73
N GLU A 52 -3.50 10.81 4.14
CA GLU A 52 -2.40 9.99 3.59
C GLU A 52 -2.75 9.37 2.22
N ARG A 53 -3.98 9.57 1.73
CA ARG A 53 -4.52 9.07 0.45
C ARG A 53 -5.78 9.81 0.04
N ASP A 54 -6.24 9.61 -1.20
CA ASP A 54 -7.53 10.15 -1.67
C ASP A 54 -8.66 9.13 -1.55
N LYS A 55 -8.38 7.84 -1.78
CA LYS A 55 -9.37 6.76 -1.70
C LYS A 55 -8.79 5.51 -1.05
N ALA A 56 -9.66 4.68 -0.47
CA ALA A 56 -9.31 3.35 0.03
C ALA A 56 -10.32 2.33 -0.48
N ILE A 57 -9.83 1.20 -0.98
CA ILE A 57 -10.64 0.10 -1.47
C ILE A 57 -10.20 -1.17 -0.73
N GLU A 58 -11.13 -1.79 -0.02
CA GLU A 58 -10.88 -3.07 0.60
C GLU A 58 -10.95 -4.19 -0.45
N VAL A 59 -10.00 -5.11 -0.39
CA VAL A 59 -9.87 -6.25 -1.30
C VAL A 59 -9.88 -7.53 -0.49
N ASP A 60 -10.65 -8.51 -0.93
CA ASP A 60 -10.76 -9.78 -0.24
C ASP A 60 -9.62 -10.75 -0.63
N CYS A 61 -8.37 -10.46 -0.23
CA CYS A 61 -7.21 -11.29 -0.56
C CYS A 61 -6.14 -11.29 0.55
N THR A 62 -5.22 -12.24 0.50
CA THR A 62 -4.03 -12.24 1.38
C THR A 62 -2.96 -11.29 0.85
N HIS A 63 -1.91 -11.00 1.62
CA HIS A 63 -0.85 -10.08 1.23
C HIS A 63 -0.24 -10.42 -0.14
N MET A 64 0.17 -11.68 -0.33
CA MET A 64 0.70 -12.14 -1.62
C MET A 64 -0.40 -12.27 -2.69
N GLY A 65 -1.66 -12.40 -2.26
CA GLY A 65 -2.83 -12.44 -3.13
C GLY A 65 -3.04 -11.14 -3.90
N PHE A 66 -2.63 -9.98 -3.39
CA PHE A 66 -2.72 -8.71 -4.14
C PHE A 66 -2.09 -8.77 -5.53
N ALA A 67 -0.98 -9.51 -5.68
CA ALA A 67 -0.24 -9.58 -6.93
C ALA A 67 -0.88 -10.50 -7.98
N ALA A 68 -1.72 -11.45 -7.58
CA ALA A 68 -2.12 -12.56 -8.47
C ALA A 68 -3.59 -13.02 -8.34
N SER A 69 -4.32 -12.60 -7.31
CA SER A 69 -5.71 -13.01 -7.14
C SER A 69 -6.62 -12.24 -8.11
N PRO A 70 -7.71 -12.87 -8.59
CA PRO A 70 -8.71 -12.18 -9.41
C PRO A 70 -9.26 -10.91 -8.74
N GLU A 71 -9.43 -10.94 -7.42
CA GLU A 71 -9.88 -9.80 -6.61
C GLU A 71 -8.86 -8.67 -6.61
N GLY A 72 -7.56 -8.99 -6.46
CA GLY A 72 -6.47 -8.02 -6.54
C GLY A 72 -6.40 -7.33 -7.89
N ILE A 73 -6.45 -8.10 -8.98
CA ILE A 73 -6.44 -7.58 -10.36
C ILE A 73 -7.67 -6.70 -10.62
N THR A 74 -8.84 -7.16 -10.21
CA THR A 74 -10.10 -6.40 -10.37
C THR A 74 -10.07 -5.11 -9.56
N ALA A 75 -9.46 -5.13 -8.36
CA ALA A 75 -9.31 -3.94 -7.53
C ALA A 75 -8.45 -2.85 -8.19
N VAL A 76 -7.42 -3.23 -8.97
CA VAL A 76 -6.64 -2.27 -9.78
C VAL A 76 -7.52 -1.59 -10.82
N SER A 77 -8.35 -2.36 -11.54
CA SER A 77 -9.30 -1.77 -12.50
C SER A 77 -10.26 -0.79 -11.80
N ARG A 78 -10.82 -1.15 -10.64
CA ARG A 78 -11.67 -0.25 -9.84
C ARG A 78 -10.93 1.01 -9.39
N ALA A 79 -9.65 0.90 -9.01
CA ALA A 79 -8.84 2.04 -8.61
C ALA A 79 -8.60 3.01 -9.78
N LEU A 80 -8.32 2.47 -10.97
CA LEU A 80 -8.16 3.27 -12.19
C LEU A 80 -9.45 3.99 -12.57
N GLU A 81 -10.59 3.31 -12.54
CA GLU A 81 -11.89 3.93 -12.81
C GLU A 81 -12.23 5.00 -11.75
N ALA A 82 -11.90 4.76 -10.49
CA ALA A 82 -12.10 5.77 -9.45
C ALA A 82 -11.21 7.01 -9.62
N MET A 83 -10.17 6.96 -10.44
CA MET A 83 -9.29 8.09 -10.76
C MET A 83 -9.68 8.81 -12.06
N ARG A 84 -10.49 8.19 -12.91
CA ARG A 84 -11.11 8.86 -14.06
C ARG A 84 -12.22 9.75 -13.50
N GLY A 85 -12.01 11.07 -13.57
CA GLY A 85 -13.06 12.05 -13.25
C GLY A 85 -14.25 11.90 -14.17
#